data_AF-A0A537BP24-F1
#
_entry.id   AF-A0A537BP24-F1
#
_cell.length_a   1.000
_cell.length_b   1.000
_cell.length_c   1.000
_cell.angle_alpha   90.00
_cell.angle_beta   90.00
_cell.angle_gamma   90.00
#
_symmetry.space_group_name_H-M   'P 1'
#
loop_
_entity.id
_entity.type
_entity.pdbx_description
1 polymer ?
#
loop_
_entity_poly.entity_id
_entity_poly.type
_entity_poly.pdbx_seq_one_letter_code
_entity_poly.pdbx_strand_id
1 'polypeptide(L)' 'LWGLWAKPRAVGNPAGFSTASEALRRCASPTCYWLFLDETKNCSRRWCEMASCGNLMKVRRHRAKQHQSA' A
#
# COMPACT_ATOMS: atom_id res chain seq x y z
N LEU A 1 -14.11 -7.32 -32.81
CA LEU A 1 -13.14 -6.25 -32.50
C LEU A 1 -12.84 -6.25 -30.99
N TRP A 2 -11.97 -7.15 -30.54
CA TRP A 2 -11.69 -7.40 -29.13
C TRP A 2 -10.18 -7.15 -28.87
N GLY A 3 -9.76 -5.88 -28.87
CA GLY A 3 -8.33 -5.53 -28.97
C GLY A 3 -7.87 -4.28 -28.24
N LEU A 4 -8.60 -3.78 -27.24
CA LEU A 4 -8.32 -2.49 -26.58
C LEU A 4 -8.25 -2.56 -25.04
N TRP A 5 -7.74 -3.66 -24.47
CA TRP A 5 -7.54 -3.78 -23.00
C TRP A 5 -6.06 -3.87 -22.57
N ALA A 6 -5.11 -3.71 -23.49
CA ALA A 6 -3.70 -3.56 -23.14
C ALA A 6 -3.41 -2.09 -22.83
N LYS A 7 -3.81 -1.62 -21.64
CA LYS A 7 -3.22 -0.40 -21.09
C LYS A 7 -1.71 -0.68 -20.90
N PRO A 8 -0.79 0.13 -21.46
CA PRO A 8 0.61 0.00 -21.13
C PRO A 8 0.73 0.24 -19.62
N ARG A 9 1.05 -0.82 -18.88
CA ARG A 9 1.41 -0.69 -17.47
C ARG A 9 2.71 0.10 -17.49
N ALA A 10 2.64 1.39 -17.11
CA ALA A 10 3.81 2.23 -16.99
C ALA A 10 4.88 1.45 -16.22
N VAL A 11 5.92 1.05 -16.94
CA VAL A 11 7.09 0.42 -16.36
C VAL A 11 7.66 1.44 -15.40
N GLY A 12 7.79 1.06 -14.13
CA GLY A 12 8.37 1.90 -13.10
C GLY A 12 9.79 2.34 -13.47
N ASN A 13 10.32 3.29 -12.71
CA ASN A 13 11.66 3.88 -12.86
C ASN A 13 12.70 2.81 -13.29
N PRO A 14 13.42 2.99 -14.42
CA PRO A 14 14.38 2.01 -14.93
C PRO A 14 15.59 1.80 -14.00
N ALA A 15 15.82 2.70 -13.05
CA ALA A 15 16.68 2.42 -11.91
C ALA A 15 15.86 1.61 -10.88
N GLY A 16 16.17 0.32 -10.71
CA GLY A 16 15.53 -0.56 -9.72
C GLY A 16 15.75 -0.17 -8.24
N PHE A 17 16.15 1.08 -7.98
CA PHE A 17 16.32 1.69 -6.68
C PHE A 17 15.49 2.96 -6.66
N SER A 18 14.41 2.97 -5.87
CA SER A 18 13.71 4.21 -5.54
C SER A 18 14.70 5.15 -4.86
N THR A 19 14.69 6.43 -5.24
CA THR A 19 15.45 7.41 -4.47
C THR A 19 14.89 7.44 -3.05
N ALA A 20 15.72 7.69 -2.03
CA ALA A 20 15.29 7.66 -0.63
C ALA A 20 14.07 8.59 -0.37
N SER A 21 13.96 9.68 -1.12
CA SER A 21 12.81 10.58 -1.13
C SER A 21 11.52 9.95 -1.68
N GLU A 22 11.60 9.11 -2.71
CA GLU A 22 10.45 8.40 -3.30
C GLU A 22 10.00 7.21 -2.44
N ALA A 23 10.91 6.65 -1.65
CA ALA A 23 10.64 5.55 -0.72
C ALA A 23 9.98 6.02 0.59
N LEU A 24 10.18 7.27 1.01
CA LEU A 24 9.62 7.77 2.27
C LEU A 24 8.10 7.96 2.17
N ARG A 25 7.36 7.25 3.02
CA ARG A 25 5.89 7.24 3.03
C ARG A 25 5.32 7.44 4.41
N ARG A 26 4.13 8.05 4.46
CA ARG A 26 3.33 8.13 5.69
C ARG A 26 2.50 6.86 5.85
N CYS A 27 2.41 6.34 7.07
CA CYS A 27 1.50 5.24 7.39
C CYS A 27 0.05 5.63 7.04
N ALA A 28 -0.68 4.75 6.34
CA ALA A 28 -2.06 5.03 5.96
C ALA A 28 -3.07 4.82 7.12
N SER A 29 -2.61 4.48 8.33
CA SER A 29 -3.50 4.23 9.47
C SER A 29 -3.97 5.58 10.02
N PRO A 30 -5.28 5.79 10.24
CA PRO A 30 -5.81 7.09 10.65
C PRO A 30 -5.30 7.54 12.03
N THR A 31 -4.78 6.60 12.82
CA THR A 31 -4.26 6.85 14.17
C THR A 31 -2.75 6.68 14.25
N CYS A 32 -2.04 6.62 13.11
CA CYS A 32 -0.58 6.46 13.07
C CYS A 32 0.05 7.61 12.29
N TYR A 33 1.02 8.28 12.91
CA TYR A 33 1.71 9.44 12.33
C TYR A 33 3.15 9.14 11.90
N TRP A 34 3.52 7.87 11.88
CA TRP A 34 4.89 7.46 11.55
C TRP A 34 5.16 7.53 10.05
N LEU A 35 6.39 7.92 9.73
CA LEU A 35 6.97 7.77 8.39
C LEU A 35 7.77 6.46 8.33
N PHE A 36 7.83 5.85 7.15
CA PHE A 36 8.60 4.64 6.90
C PHE A 36 9.18 4.64 5.49
N LEU A 37 10.26 3.89 5.29
CA LEU A 37 10.83 3.67 3.97
C LEU A 37 10.18 2.44 3.31
N ASP A 38 9.68 2.61 2.10
CA ASP A 38 9.13 1.56 1.26
C ASP A 38 10.22 1.01 0.34
N GLU A 39 10.94 0.01 0.85
CA GLU A 39 11.98 -0.73 0.12
C GLU A 39 11.40 -1.81 -0.82
N THR A 40 10.08 -1.87 -1.00
CA THR A 40 9.48 -2.85 -1.91
C THR A 40 9.70 -2.46 -3.36
N LYS A 41 9.98 -3.44 -4.23
CA LYS A 41 10.23 -3.24 -5.67
C LYS A 41 9.14 -2.40 -6.38
N ASN A 42 7.90 -2.50 -5.94
CA ASN A 42 6.76 -1.83 -6.57
C ASN A 42 6.26 -0.62 -5.77
N CYS A 43 6.97 -0.22 -4.72
CA CYS A 43 6.55 0.79 -3.74
C CYS A 43 5.06 0.63 -3.38
N SER A 44 4.66 -0.56 -2.97
CA SER A 44 3.24 -0.91 -2.73
C SER A 44 2.89 -0.98 -1.24
N ARG A 45 3.87 -0.77 -0.35
CA ARG A 45 3.64 -0.82 1.09
C ARG A 45 2.85 0.43 1.51
N ARG A 46 1.83 0.19 2.33
CA ARG A 46 0.90 1.24 2.82
C ARG A 46 1.00 1.50 4.32
N TRP A 47 1.65 0.62 5.06
CA TRP A 47 1.70 0.63 6.52
C TRP A 47 3.14 0.63 6.99
N CYS A 48 3.41 1.38 8.07
CA CYS A 48 4.74 1.44 8.68
C CYS A 48 5.26 0.05 9.06
N GLU A 49 4.38 -0.86 9.45
CA GLU A 49 4.69 -2.26 9.72
C GLU A 49 3.42 -3.13 9.55
N MET A 50 3.61 -4.36 9.05
CA MET A 50 2.50 -5.28 8.79
C MET A 50 1.93 -5.86 10.10
N ALA A 51 2.77 -6.19 11.07
CA ALA A 51 2.36 -6.80 12.34
C ALA A 51 1.50 -5.87 13.20
N SER A 52 1.79 -4.56 13.19
CA SER A 52 1.07 -3.54 13.94
C SER A 52 -0.05 -2.90 13.08
N CYS A 53 0.26 -1.82 12.35
CA CYS A 53 -0.73 -1.04 11.60
C CYS A 53 -1.44 -1.85 10.52
N GLY A 54 -0.72 -2.74 9.82
CA GLY A 54 -1.31 -3.60 8.79
C GLY A 54 -2.37 -4.55 9.35
N ASN A 55 -2.06 -5.24 10.46
CA ASN A 55 -2.98 -6.16 11.11
C ASN A 55 -4.19 -5.44 11.72
N LEU A 56 -3.97 -4.32 12.41
CA LEU A 56 -5.03 -3.50 12.99
C LEU A 56 -6.09 -3.12 11.94
N MET A 57 -5.64 -2.65 10.78
CA MET A 57 -6.56 -2.24 9.71
C MET A 57 -7.29 -3.41 9.05
N LYS A 58 -6.67 -4.60 8.97
CA LYS A 58 -7.35 -5.84 8.54
C LYS A 58 -8.45 -6.24 9.51
N VAL A 59 -8.17 -6.22 10.82
CA VAL A 59 -9.14 -6.52 11.88
C VAL A 59 -10.31 -5.53 11.85
N ARG A 60 -10.03 -4.23 11.78
CA ARG A 60 -11.08 -3.19 11.67
C ARG A 60 -11.99 -3.44 10.47
N ARG A 61 -11.41 -3.73 9.30
CA ARG A 61 -12.19 -4.06 8.10
C ARG A 61 -13.03 -5.32 8.28
N HIS A 62 -12.47 -6.37 8.89
CA HIS A 62 -13.19 -7.61 9.14
C HIS A 62 -14.40 -7.35 10.05
N ARG A 63 -14.22 -6.68 11.19
CA ARG A 63 -15.31 -6.34 12.12
C ARG A 63 -16.37 -5.47 11.46
N ALA A 64 -15.97 -4.46 10.70
CA ALA A 64 -16.92 -3.60 9.97
C ALA A 64 -17.81 -4.40 9.00
N LYS A 65 -17.28 -5.44 8.34
CA LYS A 65 -18.08 -6.33 7.49
C LYS A 65 -19.06 -7.18 8.31
N GLN A 66 -18.63 -7.72 9.44
CA GLN A 66 -19.51 -8.51 10.32
C GLN A 66 -20.71 -7.68 10.80
N HIS A 67 -20.48 -6.41 11.14
CA HIS A 67 -21.55 -5.49 11.53
C HIS A 67 -22.50 -5.10 10.39
N GLN A 68 -22.11 -5.29 9.12
CA GLN A 68 -22.99 -5.02 7.97
C GLN A 68 -23.86 -6.23 7.60
N SER A 69 -23.51 -7.42 8.09
CA SER A 69 -24.22 -8.67 7.81
C SER A 69 -25.19 -9.08 8.93
N ALA A 70 -25.24 -8.28 10.01
CA ALA A 70 -26.20 -8.39 11.10
C ALA A 70 -27.31 -7.36 10.90
#